data_AF-A0A7C3TCJ7-F1
#
_entry.id   AF-A0A7C3TCJ7-F1
#
_cell.length_a   1.000
_cell.length_b   1.000
_cell.length_c   1.000
_cell.angle_alpha   90.00
_cell.angle_beta   90.00
_cell.angle_gamma   90.00
#
_symmetry.space_group_name_H-M   'P 1'
#
loop_
_entity.id
_entity.type
_entity.pdbx_description
1 polymer ?
#
loop_
_entity_poly.entity_id
_entity_poly.type
_entity_poly.pdbx_seq_one_letter_code
_entity_poly.pdbx_strand_id
1 'polypeptide(L)'
;MTVSPNCDSCGDCVAACPQKILKIQGGELTILDVDACTVCRECVRACPKSPPAILPERIRDKFIFFLQSTGSLPPAEIVRQAAQILKTKAEKVCGAMGG
;
A
#
# COMPACT_ATOMS: atom_id res chain seq x y z
N MET A 1 1.14 2.57 7.22
CA MET A 1 0.25 2.40 8.39
C MET A 1 0.99 2.85 9.63
N THR A 2 0.33 3.62 10.47
CA THR A 2 0.90 4.26 11.66
C THR A 2 0.07 3.87 12.89
N VAL A 3 0.75 3.74 14.04
CA VAL A 3 0.13 3.51 15.35
C VAL A 3 0.51 4.67 16.27
N SER A 4 -0.49 5.28 16.89
CA SER A 4 -0.33 6.43 17.77
C SER A 4 0.17 6.00 19.16
N PRO A 5 0.96 6.84 19.87
CA PRO A 5 1.43 6.55 21.23
C PRO A 5 0.33 6.35 22.28
N ASN A 6 -0.91 6.79 22.01
CA ASN A 6 -2.06 6.59 22.90
C ASN A 6 -2.77 5.22 22.70
N CYS A 7 -2.22 4.34 21.86
CA CYS A 7 -2.68 2.97 21.71
C CYS A 7 -2.44 2.20 23.02
N ASP A 8 -3.46 1.49 23.49
CA ASP A 8 -3.44 0.66 24.69
C ASP A 8 -3.40 -0.84 24.38
N SER A 9 -3.15 -1.20 23.12
CA SER A 9 -3.05 -2.59 22.66
C SER A 9 -4.29 -3.45 22.98
N CYS A 10 -5.48 -2.85 23.08
CA CYS A 10 -6.74 -3.55 23.39
C CYS A 10 -7.07 -4.71 22.44
N GLY A 11 -6.60 -4.65 21.19
CA GLY A 11 -6.73 -5.74 20.22
C GLY A 11 -8.00 -5.71 19.37
N ASP A 12 -8.91 -4.75 19.53
CA ASP A 12 -10.14 -4.67 18.72
C ASP A 12 -9.84 -4.61 17.21
N CYS A 13 -8.82 -3.83 16.84
CA CYS A 13 -8.36 -3.76 15.45
C CYS A 13 -7.77 -5.09 14.93
N VAL A 14 -7.21 -5.94 15.81
CA VAL A 14 -6.70 -7.27 15.46
C VAL A 14 -7.85 -8.19 15.08
N ALA A 15 -8.91 -8.23 15.90
CA ALA A 15 -10.10 -9.03 15.60
C ALA A 15 -10.82 -8.54 14.34
N ALA A 16 -10.85 -7.22 14.13
CA ALA A 16 -11.53 -6.60 13.01
C ALA A 16 -10.79 -6.71 11.66
N CYS A 17 -9.49 -7.03 11.66
CA CYS A 17 -8.70 -7.06 10.44
C CYS A 17 -8.96 -8.34 9.61
N PRO A 18 -9.64 -8.28 8.45
CA PRO A 18 -9.94 -9.47 7.66
C PRO A 18 -8.69 -10.12 7.06
N GLN A 19 -7.64 -9.32 6.83
CA GLN A 19 -6.36 -9.79 6.29
C GLN A 19 -5.44 -10.37 7.36
N LYS A 20 -5.81 -10.26 8.65
CA LYS A 20 -5.05 -10.80 9.79
C LYS A 20 -3.58 -10.33 9.84
N ILE A 21 -3.33 -9.09 9.42
CA ILE A 21 -2.00 -8.47 9.38
C ILE A 21 -1.62 -7.73 10.68
N LEU A 22 -2.47 -7.79 11.69
CA LEU A 22 -2.29 -7.15 13.00
C LEU A 22 -2.18 -8.23 14.06
N LYS A 23 -1.34 -8.02 15.08
CA LYS A 23 -1.19 -8.96 16.21
C LYS A 23 -0.75 -8.22 17.46
N ILE A 24 -1.13 -8.71 18.65
CA ILE A 24 -0.51 -8.27 19.90
C ILE A 24 0.68 -9.18 20.21
N GLN A 25 1.87 -8.60 20.35
CA GLN A 25 3.11 -9.30 20.74
C GLN A 25 3.81 -8.49 21.83
N GLY A 26 4.19 -9.13 22.93
CA GLY A 26 4.88 -8.43 24.03
C GLY A 26 4.04 -7.32 24.69
N GLY A 27 2.72 -7.35 24.56
CA GLY A 27 1.83 -6.28 25.05
C GLY A 27 1.66 -5.10 24.09
N GLU A 28 2.26 -5.15 22.90
CA GLU A 28 2.19 -4.08 21.90
C GLU A 28 1.52 -4.53 20.59
N LEU A 29 0.80 -3.61 19.95
CA LEU A 29 0.25 -3.83 18.62
C LEU A 29 1.36 -3.86 17.57
N THR A 30 1.53 -5.01 16.92
CA THR A 30 2.51 -5.26 15.87
C THR A 30 1.82 -5.41 14.52
N ILE A 31 2.45 -4.86 13.48
CA ILE A 31 2.03 -4.97 12.09
C ILE A 31 2.86 -6.07 11.44
N LEU A 32 2.21 -7.16 11.03
CA LEU A 32 2.88 -8.34 10.47
C LEU A 32 3.27 -8.14 9.01
N ASP A 33 2.34 -7.63 8.20
CA ASP A 33 2.54 -7.41 6.78
C ASP A 33 1.70 -6.21 6.31
N VAL A 34 2.38 -5.09 6.03
CA VAL A 34 1.70 -3.87 5.55
C VAL A 34 1.27 -3.98 4.09
N ASP A 35 1.91 -4.85 3.29
CA ASP A 35 1.66 -4.98 1.86
C ASP A 35 0.41 -5.83 1.58
N ALA A 36 0.05 -6.72 2.50
CA ALA A 36 -1.21 -7.45 2.49
C ALA A 36 -2.43 -6.60 2.94
N CYS A 37 -2.23 -5.34 3.36
CA CYS A 37 -3.35 -4.47 3.74
C CYS A 37 -4.18 -4.05 2.52
N THR A 38 -5.47 -4.35 2.53
CA THR A 38 -6.41 -3.90 1.48
C THR A 38 -6.94 -2.49 1.68
N VAL A 39 -6.46 -1.76 2.70
CA VAL A 39 -6.88 -0.40 3.05
C VAL A 39 -8.41 -0.29 3.29
N CYS A 40 -9.04 -1.37 3.76
CA CYS A 40 -10.47 -1.40 4.06
C CYS A 40 -10.90 -0.51 5.22
N ARG A 41 -9.94 -0.08 6.06
CA ARG A 41 -10.12 0.78 7.25
C ARG A 41 -10.94 0.18 8.39
N GLU A 42 -11.16 -1.13 8.42
CA GLU A 42 -11.89 -1.77 9.51
C GLU A 42 -11.17 -1.64 10.86
N CYS A 43 -9.83 -1.63 10.86
CA CYS A 43 -9.02 -1.33 12.05
C CYS A 43 -9.29 0.07 12.63
N VAL A 44 -9.61 1.05 11.78
CA VAL A 44 -9.91 2.43 12.20
C VAL A 44 -11.29 2.48 12.85
N ARG A 45 -12.29 1.81 12.25
CA ARG A 45 -13.67 1.76 12.75
C ARG A 45 -13.79 1.02 14.08
N ALA A 46 -13.04 -0.07 14.22
CA ALA A 46 -13.05 -0.87 15.44
C ALA A 46 -12.25 -0.24 16.59
N CYS A 47 -11.42 0.78 16.32
CA CYS A 47 -10.62 1.40 17.36
C CYS A 47 -11.51 2.25 18.29
N PRO A 48 -11.55 1.98 19.60
CA PRO A 48 -12.41 2.71 20.54
C PRO A 48 -11.88 4.12 20.89
N LYS A 49 -10.66 4.47 20.48
CA LYS A 49 -10.06 5.78 20.73
C LYS A 49 -10.66 6.83 19.79
N SER A 50 -10.78 8.07 20.28
CA SER A 50 -11.14 9.24 19.50
C SER A 50 -10.07 10.33 19.69
N PRO A 51 -9.22 10.61 18.68
CA PRO A 51 -9.18 9.97 17.35
C PRO A 51 -8.65 8.51 17.40
N PRO A 52 -8.94 7.70 16.37
CA PRO A 52 -8.42 6.33 16.26
C PRO A 52 -6.89 6.28 16.37
N ALA A 53 -6.37 5.33 17.15
CA ALA A 53 -4.94 5.18 17.39
C ALA A 53 -4.19 4.40 16.29
N ILE A 54 -4.87 3.97 15.23
CA ILE A 54 -4.28 3.27 14.09
C ILE A 54 -4.81 3.85 12.78
N LEU A 55 -3.92 4.12 11.83
CA LEU A 55 -4.29 4.70 10.53
C LEU A 55 -3.53 4.00 9.38
N PRO A 56 -4.25 3.41 8.40
CA PRO A 56 -3.62 2.89 7.20
C PRO A 56 -3.25 4.04 6.25
N GLU A 57 -1.98 4.46 6.32
CA GLU A 57 -1.41 5.47 5.44
C GLU A 57 -0.64 4.88 4.26
N ARG A 58 -0.64 5.60 3.14
CA ARG A 58 0.13 5.31 1.93
C ARG A 58 1.59 5.72 2.10
N ILE A 59 2.50 4.83 1.71
CA ILE A 59 3.91 5.16 1.53
C ILE A 59 4.05 5.78 0.13
N ARG A 60 4.38 7.07 0.05
CA ARG A 60 4.31 7.85 -1.20
C ARG A 60 5.14 7.24 -2.34
N ASP A 61 6.34 6.77 -2.03
CA ASP A 61 7.33 6.31 -3.02
C ASP A 61 7.41 4.78 -3.13
N LYS A 62 6.44 4.04 -2.57
CA LYS A 62 6.33 2.59 -2.69
C LYS A 62 5.17 2.22 -3.60
N PHE A 63 5.46 1.42 -4.63
CA PHE A 63 4.47 0.92 -5.58
C PHE A 63 4.59 -0.60 -5.70
N ILE A 64 3.46 -1.29 -5.58
CA ILE A 64 3.36 -2.74 -5.76
C ILE A 64 2.51 -2.99 -6.99
N PHE A 65 3.14 -3.46 -8.06
CA PHE A 65 2.47 -3.74 -9.32
C PHE A 65 2.15 -5.23 -9.44
N PHE A 66 0.91 -5.53 -9.81
CA PHE A 66 0.48 -6.87 -10.20
C PHE A 66 0.18 -6.83 -11.70
N LEU A 67 0.92 -7.61 -12.49
CA LEU A 67 0.79 -7.64 -13.93
C LEU A 67 0.46 -9.05 -14.42
N GLN A 68 -0.59 -9.16 -15.21
CA GLN A 68 -0.99 -10.38 -15.91
C GLN A 68 -0.88 -10.16 -17.42
N SER A 69 -0.32 -11.14 -18.13
CA SER A 69 -0.31 -11.18 -19.60
C SER A 69 -1.45 -12.05 -20.13
N THR A 70 -1.92 -11.75 -21.34
CA THR A 70 -2.82 -12.62 -22.11
C THR A 70 -2.10 -13.77 -22.80
N GLY A 71 -0.77 -13.86 -22.69
CA GLY A 71 0.06 -14.91 -23.27
C GLY A 71 0.85 -14.49 -24.52
N SER A 72 0.52 -13.35 -25.14
CA SER A 72 1.23 -12.86 -26.33
C SER A 72 2.67 -12.41 -26.05
N LEU A 73 2.94 -11.95 -24.83
CA LEU A 73 4.27 -11.49 -24.38
C LEU A 73 4.50 -11.86 -22.90
N PRO A 74 5.74 -12.15 -22.47
CA PRO A 74 6.06 -12.29 -21.06
C PRO A 74 5.72 -10.99 -20.27
N PRO A 75 5.18 -11.06 -19.04
CA PRO A 75 4.86 -9.87 -18.24
C PRO A 75 6.04 -8.90 -18.07
N ALA A 76 7.26 -9.40 -17.82
CA ALA A 76 8.44 -8.55 -17.68
C ALA A 76 8.73 -7.74 -18.95
N GLU A 77 8.50 -8.33 -20.12
CA GLU A 77 8.70 -7.67 -21.41
C GLU A 77 7.65 -6.58 -21.66
N ILE A 78 6.42 -6.77 -21.21
CA ILE A 78 5.37 -5.74 -21.24
C ILE A 78 5.80 -4.51 -20.43
N VAL A 79 6.32 -4.70 -19.20
CA VAL A 79 6.82 -3.59 -18.38
C VAL A 79 7.96 -2.86 -19.08
N ARG A 80 8.92 -3.60 -19.65
CA ARG A 80 10.05 -3.04 -20.38
C ARG A 80 9.59 -2.18 -21.56
N GLN A 81 8.66 -2.69 -22.37
CA GLN A 81 8.13 -1.97 -23.52
C GLN A 81 7.32 -0.74 -23.09
N ALA A 82 6.50 -0.85 -22.05
CA ALA A 82 5.75 0.29 -21.51
C ALA A 82 6.69 1.43 -21.06
N ALA A 83 7.78 1.10 -20.36
CA ALA A 83 8.80 2.08 -19.96
C ALA A 83 9.45 2.75 -21.17
N GLN A 84 9.80 1.98 -22.22
CA GLN A 84 10.38 2.53 -23.44
C GLN A 84 9.40 3.46 -24.19
N ILE A 85 8.12 3.07 -24.27
CA ILE A 85 7.08 3.91 -24.88
C ILE A 85 6.92 5.22 -24.11
N LEU A 86 6.91 5.16 -22.77
CA LEU A 86 6.83 6.35 -21.94
C LEU A 86 8.02 7.29 -22.16
N LYS A 87 9.24 6.74 -22.20
CA LYS A 87 10.47 7.48 -22.53
C LYS A 87 10.35 8.20 -23.87
N THR A 88 10.00 7.47 -24.94
CA THR A 88 9.89 8.05 -26.28
C THR A 88 8.81 9.12 -26.37
N LYS A 89 7.70 8.97 -25.64
CA LYS A 89 6.67 10.03 -25.56
C LYS A 89 7.19 11.27 -24.83
N ALA A 90 7.89 11.09 -23.72
CA ALA A 90 8.47 12.21 -22.96
C ALA A 90 9.47 13.00 -23.81
N GLU A 91 10.37 12.31 -24.52
CA GLU A 91 11.34 12.94 -25.43
C GLU A 91 10.66 13.79 -26.52
N LYS A 92 9.56 13.28 -27.10
CA LYS A 92 8.78 14.02 -28.11
C LYS A 92 8.15 15.30 -27.55
N VAL A 93 7.62 15.25 -26.33
CA VAL A 93 7.02 16.43 -25.68
C VAL A 93 8.10 17.46 -25.37
N CYS A 94 9.24 17.04 -24.82
CA CYS A 94 10.37 17.93 -24.59
C CYS A 94 10.86 18.60 -25.88
N GLY A 95 10.93 17.84 -26.98
CA GLY A 95 11.30 18.39 -28.29
C GLY A 95 10.29 19.39 -28.86
N ALA A 96 8.99 19.23 -28.57
CA ALA A 96 7.94 20.15 -28.99
C ALA A 96 7.84 21.43 -28.12
N MET A 97 8.40 21.41 -26.91
CA MET A 97 8.47 22.55 -25.99
C MET A 97 9.78 23.34 -26.08
N GLY A 98 10.77 22.85 -26.84
CA GLY A 98 12.06 23.49 -27.07
C GLY A 98 12.09 24.50 -28.22
N GLY A 99 11.01 25.27 -28.40
CA GLY A 99 10.90 26.40 -29.33
C GLY A 99 10.61 27.70 -28.59
#